data_AF-A0A1S1Z4G0-F1
#
_entry.id   AF-A0A1S1Z4G0-F1
#
_cell.length_a   1.000
_cell.length_b   1.000
_cell.length_c   1.000
_cell.angle_alpha   90.00
_cell.angle_beta   90.00
_cell.angle_gamma   90.00
#
_symmetry.space_group_name_H-M   'P 1'
#
loop_
_entity.id
_entity.type
_entity.pdbx_description
1 polymer ?
#
loop_
_entity_poly.entity_id
_entity_poly.type
_entity_poly.pdbx_seq_one_letter_code
_entity_poly.pdbx_strand_id
1 'polypeptide(L)'
;MKKITLLVLAIFSITLFSFQDGPKKGMDKETRKKAQKELAAYNKENVIPVILENRKEFETKLSSDEKKELVSLRVKMKALGEQKKASKKGKTKGEAPTEEQKEARAALQKEMRQIMTSAWAIVDNHEADLKAIKESNKANEEKWKEDIKAIMMKYKPENAEKGKGKKHGHKMKQNPMGPNKDVMFVMMDPSQSIDEIAENMEKMAKKRHGQHGKKGKSKGHASPDQEND
;
A
#
# COMPACT_ATOMS: atom_id res chain seq x y z
N MET A 1 33.01 -15.66 -27.00
CA MET A 1 31.84 -14.83 -27.41
C MET A 1 30.67 -15.17 -26.48
N LYS A 2 30.40 -14.31 -25.49
CA LYS A 2 29.30 -14.52 -24.52
C LYS A 2 28.01 -14.00 -25.15
N LYS A 3 27.03 -14.87 -25.34
CA LYS A 3 25.72 -14.53 -25.90
C LYS A 3 24.99 -13.63 -24.90
N ILE A 4 24.75 -12.38 -25.29
CA ILE A 4 23.89 -11.44 -24.57
C ILE A 4 22.46 -11.86 -24.89
N THR A 5 21.85 -12.62 -23.99
CA THR A 5 20.43 -12.94 -24.08
C THR A 5 19.65 -11.75 -23.57
N LEU A 6 19.12 -10.96 -24.52
CA LEU A 6 18.10 -9.93 -24.31
C LEU A 6 16.95 -10.52 -23.49
N LEU A 7 16.84 -10.12 -22.22
CA LEU A 7 15.78 -10.57 -21.33
C LEU A 7 14.69 -9.51 -21.26
N VAL A 8 13.53 -9.91 -21.78
CA VAL A 8 12.29 -9.16 -21.85
C VAL A 8 11.88 -8.70 -20.44
N LEU A 9 11.81 -7.38 -20.26
CA LEU A 9 11.26 -6.70 -19.08
C LEU A 9 9.77 -7.04 -18.92
N ALA A 10 9.48 -8.19 -18.29
CA ALA A 10 8.14 -8.56 -17.89
C ALA A 10 7.84 -7.98 -16.50
N ILE A 11 7.04 -6.91 -16.50
CA ILE A 11 6.65 -6.15 -15.31
C ILE A 11 5.97 -7.05 -14.27
N PHE A 12 6.70 -7.25 -13.18
CA PHE A 12 6.36 -7.97 -11.98
C PHE A 12 5.07 -7.47 -11.30
N SER A 13 4.07 -8.36 -11.20
CA SER A 13 2.79 -8.06 -10.56
C SER A 13 2.39 -9.16 -9.59
N ILE A 14 3.07 -9.29 -8.44
CA ILE A 14 2.37 -9.92 -7.31
C ILE A 14 1.24 -8.96 -6.94
N THR A 15 0.02 -9.35 -7.24
CA THR A 15 -1.18 -8.49 -7.20
C THR A 15 -1.70 -8.25 -5.77
N LEU A 16 -0.87 -8.47 -4.77
CA LEU A 16 -1.19 -8.36 -3.35
C LEU A 16 -1.86 -7.06 -2.88
N PHE A 17 -1.71 -5.97 -3.63
CA PHE A 17 -2.22 -4.66 -3.22
C PHE A 17 -2.86 -3.86 -4.36
N SER A 18 -3.04 -4.48 -5.53
CA SER A 18 -3.71 -3.85 -6.68
C SER A 18 -5.23 -4.05 -6.68
N PHE A 19 -5.78 -4.84 -5.76
CA PHE A 19 -7.23 -5.00 -5.54
C PHE A 19 -7.85 -3.80 -4.81
N GLN A 20 -7.44 -2.60 -5.18
CA GLN A 20 -7.87 -1.35 -4.57
C GLN A 20 -8.95 -0.64 -5.39
N ASP A 21 -9.91 -1.39 -5.93
CA ASP A 21 -11.28 -0.89 -5.97
C ASP A 21 -11.89 -1.15 -4.58
N GLY A 22 -11.36 -0.47 -3.56
CA GLY A 22 -12.01 -0.44 -2.26
C GLY A 22 -13.46 0.06 -2.43
N PRO A 23 -14.36 -0.28 -1.50
CA PRO A 23 -15.80 0.01 -1.61
C PRO A 23 -16.05 1.43 -2.12
N LYS A 24 -16.63 1.49 -3.33
CA LYS A 24 -16.71 2.68 -4.19
C LYS A 24 -17.35 3.86 -3.46
N LYS A 25 -17.04 5.08 -3.93
CA LYS A 25 -17.84 6.28 -3.59
C LYS A 25 -19.29 6.00 -4.00
N GLY A 26 -20.19 6.01 -3.02
CA GLY A 26 -21.61 5.63 -3.19
C GLY A 26 -22.09 4.59 -2.18
N MET A 27 -21.19 3.79 -1.61
CA MET A 27 -21.51 2.88 -0.50
C MET A 27 -21.56 3.65 0.83
N ASP A 28 -22.58 3.39 1.65
CA ASP A 28 -22.67 3.93 3.01
C ASP A 28 -21.50 3.43 3.88
N LYS A 29 -21.29 4.09 5.01
CA LYS A 29 -20.14 3.84 5.88
C LYS A 29 -20.17 2.44 6.51
N GLU A 30 -21.35 1.90 6.79
CA GLU A 30 -21.50 0.62 7.46
C GLU A 30 -21.28 -0.54 6.50
N THR A 31 -21.90 -0.48 5.32
CA THR A 31 -21.68 -1.47 4.25
C THR A 31 -20.21 -1.51 3.84
N ARG A 32 -19.55 -0.33 3.75
CA ARG A 32 -18.10 -0.23 3.52
C ARG A 32 -17.28 -0.94 4.59
N LYS A 33 -17.62 -0.76 5.88
CA LYS A 33 -16.92 -1.42 6.98
C LYS A 33 -17.13 -2.94 6.95
N LYS A 34 -18.34 -3.40 6.64
CA LYS A 34 -18.66 -4.84 6.51
C LYS A 34 -17.83 -5.47 5.38
N ALA A 35 -17.80 -4.85 4.20
CA ALA A 35 -16.97 -5.29 3.09
C ALA A 35 -15.47 -5.36 3.45
N GLN A 36 -14.96 -4.34 4.14
CA GLN A 36 -13.56 -4.32 4.59
C GLN A 36 -13.25 -5.44 5.59
N LYS A 37 -14.18 -5.73 6.50
CA LYS A 37 -14.01 -6.82 7.47
C LYS A 37 -13.99 -8.18 6.78
N GLU A 38 -14.88 -8.42 5.82
CA GLU A 38 -14.93 -9.67 5.05
C GLU A 38 -13.65 -9.85 4.20
N LEU A 39 -13.19 -8.79 3.53
CA LEU A 39 -11.92 -8.82 2.80
C LEU A 39 -10.71 -9.06 3.70
N ALA A 40 -10.68 -8.45 4.89
CA ALA A 40 -9.59 -8.65 5.84
C ALA A 40 -9.54 -10.11 6.34
N ALA A 41 -10.69 -10.70 6.64
CA ALA A 41 -10.81 -12.11 7.00
C ALA A 41 -10.36 -13.02 5.85
N TYR A 42 -10.88 -12.78 4.64
CA TYR A 42 -10.49 -13.55 3.45
C TYR A 42 -8.98 -13.51 3.22
N ASN A 43 -8.36 -12.32 3.27
CA ASN A 43 -6.91 -12.19 3.10
C ASN A 43 -6.13 -12.95 4.18
N LYS A 44 -6.57 -12.86 5.44
CA LYS A 44 -5.94 -13.54 6.57
C LYS A 44 -5.95 -15.06 6.38
N GLU A 45 -7.05 -15.61 5.90
CA GLU A 45 -7.25 -17.06 5.77
C GLU A 45 -6.64 -17.64 4.49
N ASN A 46 -6.69 -16.91 3.37
CA ASN A 46 -6.41 -17.48 2.05
C ASN A 46 -5.16 -16.91 1.38
N VAL A 47 -4.79 -15.66 1.70
CA VAL A 47 -3.76 -14.92 0.96
C VAL A 47 -2.46 -14.87 1.74
N ILE A 48 -2.50 -14.36 2.97
CA ILE A 48 -1.31 -14.19 3.83
C ILE A 48 -0.52 -15.51 4.03
N PRO A 49 -1.15 -16.67 4.29
CA PRO A 49 -0.41 -17.91 4.51
C PRO A 49 0.47 -18.30 3.31
N VAL A 50 -0.09 -18.24 2.10
CA VAL A 50 0.60 -18.57 0.86
C VAL A 50 1.79 -17.63 0.64
N ILE A 51 1.62 -16.34 0.92
CA ILE A 51 2.68 -15.35 0.71
C ILE A 51 3.80 -15.50 1.73
N LEU A 52 3.45 -15.83 2.97
CA LEU A 52 4.44 -16.15 4.00
C LEU A 52 5.26 -17.38 3.61
N GLU A 53 4.61 -18.42 3.06
CA GLU A 53 5.28 -19.60 2.54
C GLU A 53 6.24 -19.24 1.39
N ASN A 54 5.76 -18.52 0.38
CA ASN A 54 6.59 -18.01 -0.71
C ASN A 54 7.77 -17.17 -0.21
N ARG A 55 7.56 -16.36 0.83
CA ARG A 55 8.62 -15.53 1.40
C ARG A 55 9.64 -16.37 2.16
N LYS A 56 9.22 -17.42 2.86
CA LYS A 56 10.12 -18.38 3.50
C LYS A 56 10.92 -19.15 2.46
N GLU A 57 10.29 -19.57 1.37
CA GLU A 57 10.98 -20.19 0.24
C GLU A 57 12.03 -19.24 -0.34
N PHE A 58 11.67 -17.99 -0.61
CA PHE A 58 12.60 -16.97 -1.08
C PHE A 58 13.77 -16.73 -0.13
N GLU A 59 13.54 -16.77 1.19
CA GLU A 59 14.60 -16.64 2.20
C GLU A 59 15.66 -17.75 2.07
N THR A 60 15.31 -18.92 1.57
CA THR A 60 16.30 -20.00 1.34
C THR A 60 17.25 -19.69 0.19
N LYS A 61 16.87 -18.80 -0.73
CA LYS A 61 17.66 -18.40 -1.90
C LYS A 61 18.66 -17.29 -1.59
N LEU A 62 18.40 -16.50 -0.54
CA LEU A 62 19.27 -15.39 -0.15
C LEU A 62 20.59 -15.87 0.46
N SER A 63 21.66 -15.17 0.13
CA SER A 63 22.96 -15.33 0.80
C SER A 63 22.89 -14.90 2.28
N SER A 64 23.90 -15.31 3.07
CA SER A 64 23.97 -14.87 4.47
C SER A 64 24.06 -13.34 4.61
N ASP A 65 24.70 -12.66 3.66
CA ASP A 65 24.91 -11.21 3.76
C ASP A 65 23.66 -10.45 3.35
N GLU A 66 22.95 -10.90 2.32
CA GLU A 66 21.64 -10.33 1.93
C GLU A 66 20.60 -10.49 3.04
N LYS A 67 20.60 -11.62 3.76
CA LYS A 67 19.73 -11.81 4.93
C LYS A 67 20.01 -10.78 6.01
N LYS A 68 21.29 -10.59 6.36
CA LYS A 68 21.71 -9.59 7.35
C LYS A 68 21.33 -8.18 6.89
N GLU A 69 21.52 -7.89 5.60
CA GLU A 69 21.13 -6.61 5.01
C GLU A 69 19.62 -6.37 5.12
N LEU A 70 18.78 -7.33 4.74
CA LEU A 70 17.32 -7.19 4.88
C LEU A 70 16.87 -6.97 6.32
N VAL A 71 17.47 -7.67 7.28
CA VAL A 71 17.18 -7.42 8.71
C VAL A 71 17.52 -5.97 9.07
N SER A 72 18.70 -5.47 8.67
CA SER A 72 19.10 -4.08 8.89
C SER A 72 18.14 -3.08 8.22
N LEU A 73 17.78 -3.31 6.96
CA LEU A 73 16.86 -2.46 6.21
C LEU A 73 15.47 -2.41 6.85
N ARG A 74 14.94 -3.54 7.34
CA ARG A 74 13.66 -3.60 8.06
C ARG A 74 13.68 -2.77 9.35
N VAL A 75 14.77 -2.87 10.13
CA VAL A 75 14.95 -2.07 11.35
C VAL A 75 14.97 -0.58 11.02
N LYS A 76 15.75 -0.17 10.00
CA LYS A 76 15.80 1.23 9.53
C LYS A 76 14.42 1.71 9.05
N MET A 77 13.70 0.89 8.30
CA MET A 77 12.36 1.21 7.81
C MET A 77 11.36 1.43 8.96
N LYS A 78 11.43 0.60 10.00
CA LYS A 78 10.58 0.74 11.20
C LYS A 78 10.89 2.04 11.95
N ALA A 79 12.16 2.32 12.21
CA ALA A 79 12.60 3.56 12.86
C ALA A 79 12.17 4.81 12.07
N LEU A 80 12.36 4.80 10.75
CA LEU A 80 11.91 5.87 9.85
C LEU A 80 10.39 6.07 9.92
N GLY A 81 9.63 4.98 9.99
CA GLY A 81 8.19 4.99 10.17
C GLY A 81 7.74 5.63 11.49
N GLU A 82 8.49 5.42 12.57
CA GLU A 82 8.26 6.01 13.89
C GLU A 82 8.61 7.51 13.91
N GLN A 83 9.77 7.88 13.37
CA GLN A 83 10.18 9.28 13.22
C GLN A 83 9.14 10.07 12.41
N LYS A 84 8.66 9.51 11.29
CA LYS A 84 7.59 10.12 10.49
C LYS A 84 6.27 10.27 11.24
N LYS A 85 5.93 9.35 12.16
CA LYS A 85 4.73 9.49 13.02
C LYS A 85 4.95 10.61 14.04
N ALA A 86 6.12 10.68 14.67
CA ALA A 86 6.46 11.73 15.64
C ALA A 86 6.40 13.12 14.98
N SER A 87 7.01 13.31 13.81
CA SER A 87 6.98 14.57 13.06
C SER A 87 5.58 15.01 12.61
N LYS A 88 4.61 14.07 12.56
CA LYS A 88 3.21 14.40 12.25
C LYS A 88 2.40 14.84 13.47
N LYS A 89 2.76 14.38 14.67
CA LYS A 89 2.05 14.75 15.91
C LYS A 89 2.26 16.22 16.28
N GLY A 90 3.42 16.79 15.96
CA GLY A 90 3.76 18.19 16.24
C GLY A 90 3.28 19.21 15.20
N LYS A 91 2.51 18.82 14.17
CA LYS A 91 2.00 19.77 13.17
C LYS A 91 0.61 20.27 13.54
N THR A 92 0.51 21.59 13.72
CA THR A 92 -0.73 22.38 13.73
C THR A 92 -1.41 22.28 12.36
N LYS A 93 -2.73 22.04 12.37
CA LYS A 93 -3.50 21.85 11.14
C LYS A 93 -3.79 23.21 10.50
N GLY A 94 -3.15 23.51 9.38
CA GLY A 94 -3.42 24.73 8.58
C GLY A 94 -2.22 25.64 8.40
N GLU A 95 -1.14 25.41 9.13
CA GLU A 95 0.10 26.19 9.00
C GLU A 95 1.01 25.64 7.89
N ALA A 96 1.71 26.55 7.22
CA ALA A 96 2.75 26.20 6.27
C ALA A 96 3.90 25.49 7.03
N PRO A 97 4.53 24.45 6.44
CA PRO A 97 5.69 23.82 7.05
C PRO A 97 6.83 24.82 7.24
N THR A 98 7.41 24.87 8.44
CA THR A 98 8.66 25.60 8.71
C THR A 98 9.82 25.02 7.91
N GLU A 99 10.92 25.77 7.74
CA GLU A 99 12.11 25.27 7.03
C GLU A 99 12.68 24.01 7.71
N GLU A 100 12.77 23.99 9.04
CA GLU A 100 13.19 22.81 9.81
C GLU A 100 12.29 21.58 9.52
N GLN A 101 10.97 21.79 9.39
CA GLN A 101 10.05 20.70 9.03
C GLN A 101 10.21 20.24 7.58
N LYS A 102 10.62 21.12 6.65
CA LYS A 102 10.92 20.76 5.27
C LYS A 102 12.23 19.97 5.20
N GLU A 103 13.27 20.41 5.90
CA GLU A 103 14.56 19.72 6.00
C GLU A 103 14.41 18.33 6.63
N ALA A 104 13.72 18.22 7.76
CA ALA A 104 13.43 16.93 8.38
C ALA A 104 12.67 15.99 7.43
N ARG A 105 11.73 16.53 6.65
CA ARG A 105 11.00 15.75 5.63
C ARG A 105 11.93 15.32 4.48
N ALA A 106 12.83 16.19 4.03
CA ALA A 106 13.80 15.87 2.99
C ALA A 106 14.77 14.77 3.45
N ALA A 107 15.27 14.85 4.68
CA ALA A 107 16.09 13.82 5.30
C ALA A 107 15.37 12.47 5.35
N LEU A 108 14.12 12.45 5.85
CA LEU A 108 13.27 11.26 5.84
C LEU A 108 13.08 10.65 4.45
N GLN A 109 12.92 11.49 3.42
CA GLN A 109 12.79 11.04 2.04
C GLN A 109 14.10 10.47 1.48
N LYS A 110 15.24 11.07 1.82
CA LYS A 110 16.56 10.58 1.44
C LYS A 110 16.85 9.21 2.04
N GLU A 111 16.59 9.04 3.34
CA GLU A 111 16.76 7.75 4.02
C GLU A 111 15.82 6.68 3.45
N MET A 112 14.54 7.01 3.20
CA MET A 112 13.62 6.10 2.51
C MET A 112 14.18 5.65 1.16
N ARG A 113 14.71 6.59 0.37
CA ARG A 113 15.26 6.30 -0.96
C ARG A 113 16.45 5.35 -0.87
N GLN A 114 17.35 5.56 0.10
CA GLN A 114 18.48 4.67 0.34
C GLN A 114 18.01 3.25 0.68
N ILE A 115 17.08 3.12 1.63
CA ILE A 115 16.54 1.81 2.03
C ILE A 115 15.92 1.08 0.82
N MET A 116 15.10 1.78 0.05
CA MET A 116 14.46 1.20 -1.13
C MET A 116 15.48 0.83 -2.22
N THR A 117 16.54 1.61 -2.40
CA THR A 117 17.59 1.33 -3.38
C THR A 117 18.39 0.09 -3.00
N SER A 118 18.77 -0.05 -1.74
CA SER A 118 19.44 -1.25 -1.24
C SER A 118 18.56 -2.50 -1.39
N ALA A 119 17.27 -2.38 -1.06
CA ALA A 119 16.35 -3.51 -1.23
C ALA A 119 16.13 -3.86 -2.72
N TRP A 120 16.20 -2.89 -3.64
CA TRP A 120 16.16 -3.13 -5.07
C TRP A 120 17.37 -3.95 -5.55
N ALA A 121 18.57 -3.69 -5.05
CA ALA A 121 19.74 -4.48 -5.43
C ALA A 121 19.54 -5.98 -5.14
N ILE A 122 18.89 -6.32 -4.02
CA ILE A 122 18.56 -7.71 -3.67
C ILE A 122 17.48 -8.28 -4.61
N VAL A 123 16.49 -7.46 -4.99
CA VAL A 123 15.49 -7.87 -6.00
C VAL A 123 16.17 -8.17 -7.33
N ASP A 124 17.06 -7.30 -7.79
CA ASP A 124 17.77 -7.41 -9.07
C ASP A 124 18.66 -8.67 -9.11
N ASN A 125 19.29 -9.02 -7.98
CA ASN A 125 20.07 -10.26 -7.86
C ASN A 125 19.22 -11.53 -7.99
N HIS A 126 17.93 -11.45 -7.65
CA HIS A 126 17.03 -12.60 -7.54
C HIS A 126 15.79 -12.50 -8.45
N GLU A 127 15.88 -11.78 -9.56
CA GLU A 127 14.76 -11.63 -10.49
C GLU A 127 14.21 -12.98 -10.97
N ALA A 128 15.10 -13.93 -11.28
CA ALA A 128 14.71 -15.26 -11.74
C ALA A 128 13.94 -16.05 -10.67
N ASP A 129 14.41 -16.02 -9.42
CA ASP A 129 13.76 -16.71 -8.30
C ASP A 129 12.38 -16.11 -8.03
N LEU A 130 12.29 -14.78 -7.99
CA LEU A 130 11.02 -14.08 -7.79
C LEU A 130 10.04 -14.35 -8.95
N LYS A 131 10.55 -14.56 -10.16
CA LYS A 131 9.72 -14.88 -11.33
C LYS A 131 9.14 -16.28 -11.20
N ALA A 132 9.96 -17.25 -10.80
CA ALA A 132 9.51 -18.62 -10.57
C ALA A 132 8.42 -18.69 -9.49
N ILE A 133 8.60 -17.96 -8.37
CA ILE A 133 7.58 -17.85 -7.31
C ILE A 133 6.27 -17.27 -7.85
N LYS A 134 6.32 -16.31 -8.77
CA LYS A 134 5.10 -15.74 -9.35
C LYS A 134 4.38 -16.71 -10.26
N GLU A 135 5.15 -17.39 -11.10
CA GLU A 135 4.60 -18.37 -12.03
C GLU A 135 3.91 -19.52 -11.28
N SER A 136 4.50 -19.99 -10.17
CA SER A 136 3.89 -21.02 -9.33
C SER A 136 2.60 -20.53 -8.65
N ASN A 137 2.48 -19.24 -8.36
CA ASN A 137 1.32 -18.66 -7.66
C ASN A 137 0.21 -18.14 -8.58
N LYS A 138 0.37 -18.20 -9.91
CA LYS A 138 -0.58 -17.59 -10.85
C LYS A 138 -2.02 -18.06 -10.64
N ALA A 139 -2.22 -19.37 -10.41
CA ALA A 139 -3.55 -19.93 -10.17
C ALA A 139 -4.18 -19.40 -8.86
N ASN A 140 -3.37 -19.25 -7.80
CA ASN A 140 -3.82 -18.65 -6.55
C ASN A 140 -4.22 -17.18 -6.76
N GLU A 141 -3.44 -16.41 -7.53
CA GLU A 141 -3.76 -15.01 -7.83
C GLU A 141 -5.07 -14.85 -8.60
N GLU A 142 -5.32 -15.71 -9.60
CA GLU A 142 -6.57 -15.72 -10.36
C GLU A 142 -7.77 -16.03 -9.45
N LYS A 143 -7.64 -17.04 -8.59
CA LYS A 143 -8.66 -17.37 -7.60
C LYS A 143 -8.93 -16.22 -6.62
N TRP A 144 -7.89 -15.63 -6.03
CA TRP A 144 -8.04 -14.51 -5.10
C TRP A 144 -8.74 -13.32 -5.77
N LYS A 145 -8.43 -13.05 -7.04
CA LYS A 145 -9.09 -11.99 -7.81
C LYS A 145 -10.59 -12.25 -7.95
N GLU A 146 -10.99 -13.48 -8.25
CA GLU A 146 -12.39 -13.86 -8.40
C GLU A 146 -13.14 -13.79 -7.07
N ASP A 147 -12.57 -14.35 -6.01
CA ASP A 147 -13.16 -14.36 -4.67
C ASP A 147 -13.33 -12.93 -4.11
N ILE A 148 -12.28 -12.11 -4.22
CA ILE A 148 -12.33 -10.70 -3.82
C ILE A 148 -13.39 -9.95 -4.63
N LYS A 149 -13.52 -10.23 -5.93
CA LYS A 149 -14.56 -9.62 -6.78
C LYS A 149 -15.94 -10.05 -6.31
N ALA A 150 -16.15 -11.32 -5.97
CA ALA A 150 -17.40 -11.84 -5.46
C ALA A 150 -17.79 -11.18 -4.13
N ILE A 151 -16.84 -11.10 -3.17
CA ILE A 151 -17.02 -10.38 -1.90
C ILE A 151 -17.44 -8.93 -2.18
N MET A 152 -16.77 -8.24 -3.10
CA MET A 152 -17.09 -6.86 -3.43
C MET A 152 -18.46 -6.68 -4.11
N MET A 153 -18.89 -7.64 -4.93
CA MET A 153 -20.21 -7.59 -5.57
C MET A 153 -21.34 -7.75 -4.55
N LYS A 154 -21.17 -8.59 -3.54
CA LYS A 154 -22.13 -8.79 -2.43
C LYS A 154 -22.50 -7.48 -1.73
N TYR A 155 -21.57 -6.53 -1.68
CA TYR A 155 -21.75 -5.24 -1.01
C TYR A 155 -22.07 -4.08 -1.96
N LYS A 156 -22.30 -4.35 -3.24
CA LYS A 156 -22.62 -3.31 -4.22
C LYS A 156 -24.04 -2.76 -3.95
N PRO A 157 -24.22 -1.43 -3.77
CA PRO A 157 -25.55 -0.87 -3.57
C PRO A 157 -26.42 -1.06 -4.82
N GLU A 158 -27.69 -1.41 -4.59
CA GLU A 158 -28.69 -1.71 -5.62
C GLU A 158 -28.97 -0.51 -6.55
N ASN A 159 -28.94 0.71 -5.99
CA ASN A 159 -29.07 1.98 -6.72
C ASN A 159 -27.74 2.54 -7.25
N ALA A 160 -26.74 1.70 -7.52
CA ALA A 160 -25.59 2.10 -8.32
C ALA A 160 -25.98 2.24 -9.80
N GLU A 161 -27.02 3.05 -10.09
CA GLU A 161 -27.22 3.60 -11.42
C GLU A 161 -25.92 4.26 -11.86
N LYS A 162 -25.64 4.15 -13.15
CA LYS A 162 -24.51 4.79 -13.83
C LYS A 162 -24.64 6.30 -13.68
N GLY A 163 -24.25 6.84 -12.53
CA GLY A 163 -24.19 8.27 -12.29
C GLY A 163 -23.29 8.85 -13.38
N LYS A 164 -23.90 9.59 -14.31
CA LYS A 164 -23.22 10.46 -15.27
C LYS A 164 -22.57 11.62 -14.50
N GLY A 165 -21.66 11.30 -13.59
CA GLY A 165 -20.83 12.27 -12.92
C GLY A 165 -19.83 12.82 -13.93
N LYS A 166 -19.87 14.14 -14.16
CA LYS A 166 -18.93 14.88 -14.99
C LYS A 166 -17.50 14.33 -14.80
N LYS A 167 -16.93 13.80 -15.88
CA LYS A 167 -15.55 13.27 -15.93
C LYS A 167 -14.57 14.42 -15.73
N HIS A 168 -14.32 14.82 -14.49
CA HIS A 168 -13.03 15.47 -14.18
C HIS A 168 -11.98 14.36 -14.25
N GLY A 169 -11.29 14.33 -15.38
CA GLY A 169 -10.24 13.37 -15.71
C GLY A 169 -9.02 13.53 -14.82
N HIS A 170 -9.11 13.07 -13.57
CA HIS A 170 -7.92 12.60 -12.89
C HIS A 170 -7.60 11.24 -13.47
N LYS A 171 -6.64 11.18 -14.40
CA LYS A 171 -5.97 9.93 -14.78
C LYS A 171 -5.58 9.26 -13.45
N MET A 172 -6.29 8.18 -13.10
CA MET A 172 -5.96 7.34 -11.96
C MET A 172 -4.51 6.90 -12.17
N LYS A 173 -3.57 7.51 -11.45
CA LYS A 173 -2.18 7.03 -11.43
C LYS A 173 -2.26 5.59 -10.97
N GLN A 174 -1.97 4.70 -11.90
CA GLN A 174 -1.99 3.27 -11.72
C GLN A 174 -1.11 2.87 -10.55
N ASN A 175 -1.55 1.80 -9.88
CA ASN A 175 -0.83 1.02 -8.90
C ASN A 175 -0.45 1.75 -7.59
N PRO A 176 -1.21 1.56 -6.49
CA PRO A 176 -0.92 2.17 -5.18
C PRO A 176 0.41 1.71 -4.55
N MET A 177 1.03 0.65 -5.09
CA MET A 177 2.39 0.20 -4.72
C MET A 177 3.46 0.61 -5.73
N GLY A 178 3.08 1.32 -6.81
CA GLY A 178 4.00 1.76 -7.85
C GLY A 178 4.89 0.60 -8.37
N PRO A 179 6.12 0.89 -8.81
CA PRO A 179 7.09 -0.13 -9.19
C PRO A 179 7.63 -0.97 -8.00
N ASN A 180 7.30 -0.63 -6.75
CA ASN A 180 8.02 -1.14 -5.57
C ASN A 180 7.46 -2.44 -4.97
N LYS A 181 6.62 -3.19 -5.69
CA LYS A 181 5.92 -4.36 -5.12
C LYS A 181 6.88 -5.45 -4.67
N ASP A 182 7.93 -5.67 -5.43
CA ASP A 182 8.87 -6.77 -5.19
C ASP A 182 9.81 -6.44 -4.05
N VAL A 183 10.22 -5.17 -3.98
CA VAL A 183 10.88 -4.64 -2.79
C VAL A 183 10.02 -4.84 -1.55
N MET A 184 8.72 -4.58 -1.61
CA MET A 184 7.84 -4.80 -0.46
C MET A 184 7.73 -6.29 -0.09
N PHE A 185 7.69 -7.19 -1.07
CA PHE A 185 7.73 -8.64 -0.82
C PHE A 185 9.04 -9.04 -0.14
N VAL A 186 10.19 -8.64 -0.70
CA VAL A 186 11.52 -8.96 -0.16
C VAL A 186 11.70 -8.40 1.27
N MET A 187 11.22 -7.17 1.50
CA MET A 187 11.25 -6.51 2.80
C MET A 187 10.28 -7.11 3.82
N MET A 188 9.30 -7.92 3.40
CA MET A 188 8.42 -8.63 4.33
C MET A 188 9.26 -9.55 5.22
N ASP A 189 8.96 -9.56 6.52
CA ASP A 189 9.66 -10.40 7.49
C ASP A 189 8.98 -11.77 7.56
N PRO A 190 9.68 -12.86 7.16
CA PRO A 190 9.09 -14.21 7.14
C PRO A 190 8.83 -14.80 8.54
N SER A 191 9.35 -14.17 9.60
CA SER A 191 9.13 -14.60 10.99
C SER A 191 7.84 -14.06 11.60
N GLN A 192 7.19 -13.08 10.95
CA GLN A 192 5.93 -12.53 11.44
C GLN A 192 4.81 -13.56 11.36
N SER A 193 3.96 -13.55 12.39
CA SER A 193 2.74 -14.35 12.39
C SER A 193 1.70 -13.79 11.41
N ILE A 194 0.78 -14.65 10.97
CA ILE A 194 -0.35 -14.27 10.12
C ILE A 194 -1.16 -13.15 10.78
N ASP A 195 -1.36 -13.22 12.10
CA ASP A 195 -2.10 -12.23 12.88
C ASP A 195 -1.43 -10.85 12.86
N GLU A 196 -0.10 -10.79 13.07
CA GLU A 196 0.64 -9.53 13.04
C GLU A 196 0.60 -8.85 11.66
N ILE A 197 0.70 -9.64 10.59
CA ILE A 197 0.59 -9.12 9.22
C ILE A 197 -0.83 -8.61 8.98
N ALA A 198 -1.86 -9.38 9.36
CA ALA A 198 -3.25 -8.99 9.21
C ALA A 198 -3.58 -7.69 9.97
N GLU A 199 -3.11 -7.56 11.22
CA GLU A 199 -3.24 -6.34 12.01
C GLU A 199 -2.58 -5.14 11.33
N ASN A 200 -1.37 -5.32 10.80
CA ASN A 200 -0.65 -4.24 10.12
C ASN A 200 -1.39 -3.79 8.85
N MET A 201 -1.94 -4.73 8.08
CA MET A 201 -2.79 -4.43 6.93
C MET A 201 -4.06 -3.67 7.34
N GLU A 202 -4.72 -4.08 8.42
CA GLU A 202 -5.92 -3.41 8.93
C GLU A 202 -5.62 -1.99 9.42
N LYS A 203 -4.51 -1.80 10.15
CA LYS A 203 -4.00 -0.48 10.59
C LYS A 203 -3.74 0.43 9.39
N MET A 204 -3.20 -0.10 8.29
CA MET A 204 -2.99 0.65 7.04
C MET A 204 -4.31 1.01 6.36
N ALA A 205 -5.26 0.08 6.26
CA ALA A 205 -6.58 0.32 5.70
C ALA A 205 -7.32 1.43 6.47
N LYS A 206 -7.33 1.35 7.81
CA LYS A 206 -7.92 2.36 8.70
C LYS A 206 -7.32 3.75 8.46
N LYS A 207 -5.99 3.87 8.31
CA LYS A 207 -5.32 5.16 8.01
C LYS A 207 -5.75 5.78 6.68
N ARG A 208 -5.92 4.96 5.63
CA ARG A 208 -6.30 5.45 4.29
C ARG A 208 -7.75 5.94 4.24
N HIS A 209 -8.63 5.38 5.05
CA HIS A 209 -10.05 5.71 5.05
C HIS A 209 -10.49 6.67 6.17
N GLY A 210 -9.73 6.78 7.26
CA GLY A 210 -10.09 7.57 8.44
C GLY A 210 -9.93 9.09 8.31
N GLN A 211 -9.33 9.62 7.23
CA GLN A 211 -8.89 11.03 7.20
C GLN A 211 -9.82 12.01 6.46
N HIS A 212 -10.95 11.57 5.91
CA HIS A 212 -11.89 12.46 5.18
C HIS A 212 -13.11 12.96 5.98
N GLY A 213 -13.20 12.69 7.29
CA GLY A 213 -14.40 12.97 8.09
C GLY A 213 -14.51 14.35 8.76
N LYS A 214 -13.50 15.22 8.68
CA LYS A 214 -13.58 16.60 9.24
C LYS A 214 -13.23 17.64 8.17
N LYS A 215 -14.06 17.77 7.14
CA LYS A 215 -14.23 19.07 6.48
C LYS A 215 -15.08 19.90 7.44
N GLY A 216 -14.44 20.85 8.12
CA GLY A 216 -15.16 21.83 8.91
C GLY A 216 -16.18 22.52 8.01
N LYS A 217 -17.43 22.61 8.48
CA LYS A 217 -18.37 23.60 7.98
C LYS A 217 -17.66 24.96 8.11
N SER A 218 -17.23 25.53 7.00
CA SER A 218 -17.01 26.97 6.92
C SER A 218 -18.37 27.58 7.26
N LYS A 219 -18.46 28.19 8.45
CA LYS A 219 -19.55 29.11 8.76
C LYS A 219 -19.49 30.21 7.69
N GLY A 220 -20.63 30.50 7.08
CA GLY A 220 -20.77 31.62 6.16
C GLY A 220 -20.28 32.88 6.86
N HIS A 221 -19.43 33.63 6.17
CA HIS A 221 -19.24 35.03 6.48
C HIS A 221 -20.60 35.70 6.29
N ALA A 222 -21.20 36.15 7.40
CA ALA A 222 -22.16 37.22 7.34
C ALA A 222 -21.40 38.46 6.83
N SER A 223 -21.86 39.00 5.71
CA SER A 223 -21.46 40.33 5.26
C SER A 223 -21.83 41.34 6.34
N PRO A 224 -20.95 42.29 6.69
CA PRO A 224 -21.37 43.47 7.44
C PRO A 224 -22.21 44.34 6.51
N ASP A 225 -23.42 44.66 6.95
CA ASP A 225 -24.26 45.68 6.35
C ASP A 225 -23.49 47.00 6.32
N GLN A 226 -23.38 47.57 5.12
CA GLN A 226 -23.09 48.99 4.94
C GLN A 226 -24.38 49.76 5.21
N GLU A 227 -24.51 50.35 6.39
CA GLU A 227 -25.38 51.52 6.55
C GLU A 227 -24.64 52.72 5.96
N ASN A 228 -25.19 53.22 4.87
CA ASN A 228 -25.00 54.59 4.42
C ASN A 228 -26.02 55.48 5.14
N ASP A 229 -25.57 56.71 5.39
CA ASP A 229 -26.24 57.91 5.90
C ASP A 229 -26.33 58.10 7.42
#